data_AF-A0A843KEB4-F1
#
_entry.id   AF-A0A843KEB4-F1
#
_cell.length_a   1.000
_cell.length_b   1.000
_cell.length_c   1.000
_cell.angle_alpha   90.00
_cell.angle_beta   90.00
_cell.angle_gamma   90.00
#
_symmetry.space_group_name_H-M   'P 1'
#
loop_
_entity.id
_entity.type
_entity.pdbx_description
1 polymer ?
#
loop_
_entity_poly.entity_id
_entity_poly.type
_entity_poly.pdbx_seq_one_letter_code
_entity_poly.pdbx_strand_id
1 'polypeptide(L)'
;MKLLKGILYKTAVLLILVSAWLLSGSAEQIEYCDSIAEDYAGWISNVTLPKFDPELGTLRAVDLSCEMNLSQEIMIENENPKPTNFTVMLSGQLTVGLASSDGLSISFNQSTKGNLSEYDGITDYAGASGTKSVTHIPTEAATRSIEDIGEFLADAPNESIVLPVVVDANSQTETSGRSKTGVFSIAGAEVCVSYTYDLKSEEGGQN
;
A
#
# COMPACT_ATOMS: atom_id res chain seq x y z
N MET A 1 91.07 -14.26 -7.31
CA MET A 1 91.66 -12.95 -7.62
C MET A 1 90.55 -11.90 -7.55
N LYS A 2 90.59 -11.00 -6.56
CA LYS A 2 89.77 -9.78 -6.39
C LYS A 2 88.24 -9.99 -6.18
N LEU A 3 87.47 -9.23 -5.38
CA LEU A 3 87.61 -8.26 -4.28
C LEU A 3 86.16 -7.75 -4.05
N LEU A 4 85.71 -7.57 -2.79
CA LEU A 4 84.73 -6.55 -2.32
C LEU A 4 83.28 -6.65 -2.88
N LYS A 5 82.16 -6.27 -2.26
CA LYS A 5 81.68 -5.38 -1.17
C LYS A 5 80.24 -5.88 -0.90
N GLY A 6 79.66 -5.83 0.30
CA GLY A 6 79.26 -4.60 0.96
C GLY A 6 78.03 -4.89 1.84
N ILE A 7 78.06 -4.31 3.04
CA ILE A 7 77.04 -4.36 4.09
C ILE A 7 75.90 -3.41 3.69
N LEU A 8 74.65 -3.85 3.79
CA LEU A 8 73.52 -2.93 3.91
C LEU A 8 72.44 -3.52 4.85
N TYR A 9 72.38 -2.96 6.05
CA TYR A 9 71.27 -3.08 7.00
C TYR A 9 70.00 -2.48 6.37
N LYS A 10 68.90 -3.22 6.36
CA LYS A 10 67.55 -2.66 6.12
C LYS A 10 66.71 -2.88 7.37
N THR A 11 66.50 -1.80 8.11
CA THR A 11 65.55 -1.69 9.21
C THR A 11 64.13 -1.85 8.68
N ALA A 12 63.41 -2.84 9.22
CA ALA A 12 61.97 -3.00 8.99
C ALA A 12 61.22 -2.16 10.02
N VAL A 13 60.51 -1.12 9.56
CA VAL A 13 59.54 -0.38 10.37
C VAL A 13 58.21 -1.12 10.28
N LEU A 14 57.81 -1.77 11.37
CA LEU A 14 56.51 -2.42 11.50
C LEU A 14 55.47 -1.36 11.88
N LEU A 15 54.70 -0.89 10.90
CA LEU A 15 53.53 -0.04 11.14
C LEU A 15 52.35 -0.94 11.59
N ILE A 16 52.00 -0.88 12.86
CA ILE A 16 50.78 -1.52 13.38
C ILE A 16 49.61 -0.57 13.06
N LEU A 17 48.89 -0.88 11.98
CA LEU A 17 47.59 -0.28 11.70
C LEU A 17 46.56 -0.92 12.64
N VAL A 18 46.25 -0.25 13.76
CA VAL A 18 45.07 -0.55 14.55
C VAL A 18 43.87 -0.02 13.77
N SER A 19 43.25 -0.87 12.95
CA SER A 19 41.96 -0.57 12.34
C SER A 19 40.91 -0.56 13.45
N ALA A 20 40.45 0.62 13.85
CA ALA A 20 39.23 0.75 14.63
C ALA A 20 38.09 0.15 13.81
N TRP A 21 37.56 -0.99 14.24
CA TRP A 21 36.32 -1.54 13.70
C TRP A 21 35.22 -0.58 14.14
N LEU A 22 34.84 0.34 13.26
CA LEU A 22 33.58 1.05 13.40
C LEU A 22 32.49 -0.01 13.20
N LEU A 23 31.86 -0.43 14.30
CA LEU A 23 30.59 -1.13 14.27
C LEU A 23 29.57 -0.14 13.70
N SER A 24 29.47 -0.09 12.37
CA SER A 24 28.31 0.51 11.72
C SER A 24 27.12 -0.37 12.09
N GLY A 25 26.28 0.07 13.03
CA GLY A 25 24.98 -0.54 13.23
C GLY A 25 24.19 -0.36 11.93
N SER A 26 23.92 -1.46 11.23
CA SER A 26 22.95 -1.45 10.14
C SER A 26 21.58 -1.56 10.79
N ALA A 27 20.71 -0.59 10.54
CA ALA A 27 19.30 -0.76 10.86
C ALA A 27 18.76 -1.88 9.95
N GLU A 28 18.02 -2.81 10.55
CA GLU A 28 17.33 -3.90 9.86
C GLU A 28 15.87 -3.50 9.62
N GLN A 29 15.25 -4.09 8.60
CA GLN A 29 13.86 -3.84 8.26
C GLN A 29 13.09 -5.16 8.15
N ILE A 30 11.88 -5.20 8.71
CA ILE A 30 10.94 -6.30 8.54
C ILE A 30 9.56 -5.76 8.19
N GLU A 31 8.83 -6.47 7.34
CA GLU A 31 7.52 -6.07 6.85
C GLU A 31 6.49 -7.19 7.05
N TYR A 32 5.27 -6.78 7.41
CA TYR A 32 4.11 -7.65 7.51
C TYR A 32 2.94 -7.02 6.79
N CYS A 33 2.19 -7.81 6.04
CA CYS A 33 1.01 -7.37 5.30
C CYS A 33 -0.20 -8.23 5.64
N ASP A 34 -1.37 -7.63 5.55
CA ASP A 34 -2.67 -8.31 5.57
C ASP A 34 -3.57 -7.68 4.49
N SER A 35 -4.49 -8.47 3.96
CA SER A 35 -5.30 -8.09 2.80
C SER A 35 -6.79 -8.33 3.02
N ILE A 36 -7.57 -7.41 2.48
CA ILE A 36 -9.02 -7.51 2.38
C ILE A 36 -9.34 -7.86 0.93
N ALA A 37 -9.95 -9.02 0.74
CA ALA A 37 -10.38 -9.48 -0.58
C ALA A 37 -11.36 -8.49 -1.21
N GLU A 38 -11.39 -8.47 -2.54
CA GLU A 38 -12.34 -7.64 -3.29
C GLU A 38 -13.79 -7.99 -2.97
N ASP A 39 -14.58 -6.97 -2.64
CA ASP A 39 -16.03 -7.04 -2.47
C ASP A 39 -16.68 -5.74 -2.98
N TYR A 40 -18.01 -5.69 -3.06
CA TYR A 40 -18.74 -4.46 -3.36
C TYR A 40 -18.35 -3.34 -2.40
N ALA A 41 -17.84 -2.24 -2.94
CA ALA A 41 -17.38 -1.08 -2.16
C ALA A 41 -18.49 -0.50 -1.28
N GLY A 42 -18.11 0.26 -0.24
CA GLY A 42 -19.03 0.71 0.82
C GLY A 42 -18.96 -0.14 2.09
N TRP A 43 -17.85 -0.87 2.29
CA TRP A 43 -17.66 -1.79 3.41
C TRP A 43 -16.79 -1.21 4.52
N ILE A 44 -16.88 -1.86 5.68
CA ILE A 44 -15.99 -1.69 6.83
C ILE A 44 -15.44 -3.07 7.17
N SER A 45 -14.12 -3.18 7.26
CA SER A 45 -13.42 -4.40 7.63
C SER A 45 -12.23 -4.06 8.54
N ASN A 46 -11.41 -5.06 8.88
CA ASN A 46 -10.18 -4.85 9.64
C ASN A 46 -9.05 -5.65 9.00
N VAL A 47 -7.83 -5.13 9.17
CA VAL A 47 -6.59 -5.89 8.99
C VAL A 47 -5.97 -6.18 10.34
N THR A 48 -5.28 -7.32 10.46
CA THR A 48 -4.57 -7.72 11.68
C THR A 48 -3.09 -7.88 11.38
N LEU A 49 -2.26 -7.01 11.94
CA LEU A 49 -0.83 -6.97 11.69
C LEU A 49 -0.05 -7.34 12.97
N PRO A 50 1.05 -8.11 12.89
CA PRO A 50 1.92 -8.34 14.04
C PRO A 50 2.51 -7.04 14.57
N LYS A 51 2.55 -6.90 15.90
CA LYS A 51 3.36 -5.87 16.56
C LYS A 51 4.84 -6.24 16.51
N PHE A 52 5.72 -5.25 16.63
CA PHE A 52 7.15 -5.46 16.69
C PHE A 52 7.52 -6.22 17.98
N ASP A 53 8.25 -7.34 17.82
CA ASP A 53 8.76 -8.15 18.92
C ASP A 53 10.05 -7.52 19.50
N PRO A 54 10.05 -7.06 20.77
CA PRO A 54 11.21 -6.43 21.38
C PRO A 54 12.43 -7.36 21.53
N GLU A 55 12.27 -8.69 21.38
CA GLU A 55 13.41 -9.61 21.36
C GLU A 55 14.27 -9.47 20.10
N LEU A 56 13.73 -8.90 19.01
CA LEU A 56 14.47 -8.64 17.77
C LEU A 56 15.48 -7.49 17.92
N GLY A 57 15.20 -6.54 18.81
CA GLY A 57 16.06 -5.38 19.02
C GLY A 57 15.31 -4.11 19.45
N THR A 58 15.89 -2.96 19.14
CA THR A 58 15.31 -1.65 19.47
C THR A 58 14.60 -1.07 18.27
N LEU A 59 13.27 -0.95 18.32
CA LEU A 59 12.47 -0.30 17.29
C LEU A 59 12.89 1.16 17.10
N ARG A 60 13.05 1.58 15.85
CA ARG A 60 13.47 2.93 15.45
C ARG A 60 12.40 3.67 14.68
N ALA A 61 11.72 2.99 13.76
CA ALA A 61 10.67 3.58 12.95
C ALA A 61 9.60 2.54 12.62
N VAL A 62 8.39 3.05 12.41
CA VAL A 62 7.24 2.29 11.92
C VAL A 62 6.70 3.07 10.73
N ASP A 63 6.55 2.40 9.59
CA ASP A 63 5.89 2.93 8.41
C ASP A 63 4.68 2.05 8.07
N LEU A 64 3.54 2.68 7.83
CA LEU A 64 2.36 2.01 7.28
C LEU A 64 2.25 2.32 5.80
N SER A 65 1.92 1.31 5.01
CA SER A 65 1.50 1.49 3.62
C SER A 65 0.14 0.85 3.39
N CYS A 66 -0.58 1.39 2.41
CA CYS A 66 -1.81 0.80 1.93
C CYS A 66 -1.87 0.93 0.41
N GLU A 67 -2.30 -0.15 -0.22
CA GLU A 67 -2.67 -0.20 -1.62
C GLU A 67 -4.15 -0.56 -1.73
N MET A 68 -4.83 0.03 -2.72
CA MET A 68 -6.21 -0.26 -3.03
C MET A 68 -6.27 -0.90 -4.41
N ASN A 69 -7.07 -1.94 -4.56
CA ASN A 69 -7.49 -2.41 -5.87
C ASN A 69 -8.95 -2.03 -6.07
N LEU A 70 -9.23 -1.17 -7.06
CA LEU A 70 -10.56 -0.64 -7.32
C LEU A 70 -10.95 -0.92 -8.77
N SER A 71 -12.15 -1.44 -8.97
CA SER A 71 -12.75 -1.53 -10.30
C SER A 71 -14.20 -1.05 -10.30
N GLN A 72 -14.68 -0.66 -11.47
CA GLN A 72 -16.06 -0.24 -11.69
C GLN A 72 -16.66 -1.01 -12.87
N GLU A 73 -17.79 -1.68 -12.62
CA GLU A 73 -18.66 -2.21 -13.65
C GLU A 73 -19.75 -1.17 -13.95
N ILE A 74 -19.87 -0.79 -15.22
CA ILE A 74 -20.87 0.14 -15.72
C ILE A 74 -21.78 -0.62 -16.69
N MET A 75 -23.08 -0.54 -16.48
CA MET A 75 -24.12 -1.01 -17.39
C MET A 75 -25.10 0.13 -17.65
N ILE A 76 -25.28 0.51 -18.91
CA ILE A 76 -26.19 1.60 -19.29
C ILE A 76 -26.91 1.21 -20.57
N GLU A 77 -28.24 1.32 -20.57
CA GLU A 77 -29.09 1.18 -21.75
C GLU A 77 -29.81 2.51 -22.02
N ASN A 78 -29.72 3.01 -23.24
CA ASN A 78 -30.50 4.16 -23.68
C ASN A 78 -31.91 3.72 -24.08
N GLU A 79 -32.93 4.09 -23.31
CA GLU A 79 -34.34 3.79 -23.61
C GLU A 79 -35.03 4.93 -24.40
N ASN A 80 -34.26 5.89 -24.93
CA ASN A 80 -34.79 7.00 -25.72
C ASN A 80 -34.81 6.69 -27.23
N PRO A 81 -35.75 7.26 -28.00
CA PRO A 81 -35.79 7.15 -29.47
C PRO A 81 -34.74 8.03 -30.18
N LYS A 82 -33.75 8.55 -29.44
CA LYS A 82 -32.66 9.38 -29.95
C LYS A 82 -31.36 9.00 -29.25
N PRO A 83 -30.20 9.18 -29.89
CA PRO A 83 -28.90 9.01 -29.23
C PRO A 83 -28.76 9.90 -27.98
N THR A 84 -28.03 9.41 -26.98
CA THR A 84 -27.80 10.09 -25.70
C THR A 84 -26.34 10.01 -25.30
N ASN A 85 -25.84 11.02 -24.60
CA ASN A 85 -24.55 10.95 -23.91
C ASN A 85 -24.77 10.54 -22.46
N PHE A 86 -23.79 9.85 -21.90
CA PHE A 86 -23.74 9.55 -20.48
C PHE A 86 -22.43 9.98 -19.84
N THR A 87 -22.50 10.28 -18.55
CA THR A 87 -21.35 10.44 -17.66
C THR A 87 -21.59 9.62 -16.40
N VAL A 88 -20.62 8.80 -16.01
CA VAL A 88 -20.58 8.14 -14.71
C VAL A 88 -19.44 8.76 -13.93
N MET A 89 -19.72 9.19 -12.71
CA MET A 89 -18.74 9.73 -11.77
C MET A 89 -18.62 8.75 -10.61
N LEU A 90 -17.38 8.42 -10.24
CA LEU A 90 -17.04 7.66 -9.05
C LEU A 90 -16.14 8.53 -8.18
N SER A 91 -16.48 8.70 -6.92
CA SER A 91 -15.65 9.43 -5.97
C SER A 91 -15.73 8.79 -4.61
N GLY A 92 -14.63 8.84 -3.86
CA GLY A 92 -14.60 8.25 -2.54
C GLY A 92 -13.22 8.23 -1.93
N GLN A 93 -13.12 7.47 -0.85
CA GLN A 93 -11.88 7.31 -0.10
C GLN A 93 -11.85 5.93 0.57
N LEU A 94 -10.66 5.34 0.60
CA LEU A 94 -10.31 4.28 1.54
C LEU A 94 -9.55 4.91 2.70
N THR A 95 -9.89 4.54 3.94
CA THR A 95 -9.22 4.99 5.16
C THR A 95 -8.81 3.81 6.02
N VAL A 96 -7.54 3.77 6.44
CA VAL A 96 -7.02 2.90 7.50
C VAL A 96 -6.95 3.72 8.78
N GLY A 97 -7.72 3.35 9.80
CA GLY A 97 -7.76 4.06 11.07
C GLY A 97 -6.60 3.69 11.99
N LEU A 98 -6.16 4.66 12.79
CA LEU A 98 -5.22 4.48 13.90
C LEU A 98 -5.88 4.98 15.20
N ALA A 99 -5.61 4.32 16.32
CA ALA A 99 -6.24 4.70 17.59
C ALA A 99 -5.64 5.99 18.17
N SER A 100 -4.34 6.19 17.96
CA SER A 100 -3.54 7.26 18.56
C SER A 100 -3.33 8.50 17.68
N SER A 101 -3.66 8.44 16.38
CA SER A 101 -3.39 9.52 15.44
C SER A 101 -4.35 9.50 14.25
N ASP A 102 -4.22 10.49 13.35
CA ASP A 102 -4.91 10.46 12.06
C ASP A 102 -4.63 9.14 11.34
N GLY A 103 -5.50 8.69 10.44
CA GLY A 103 -5.30 7.46 9.67
C GLY A 103 -4.34 7.60 8.49
N LEU A 104 -4.35 6.56 7.64
CA LEU A 104 -3.85 6.60 6.27
C LEU A 104 -5.05 6.65 5.32
N SER A 105 -4.97 7.37 4.20
CA SER A 105 -6.10 7.45 3.27
C SER A 105 -5.69 7.47 1.80
N ILE A 106 -6.46 6.78 0.97
CA ILE A 106 -6.37 6.79 -0.49
C ILE A 106 -7.67 7.40 -1.03
N SER A 107 -7.57 8.58 -1.63
CA SER A 107 -8.72 9.23 -2.27
C SER A 107 -8.77 8.85 -3.75
N PHE A 108 -9.97 8.61 -4.27
CA PHE A 108 -10.18 8.32 -5.69
C PHE A 108 -11.30 9.16 -6.28
N ASN A 109 -11.12 9.58 -7.53
CA ASN A 109 -12.11 10.31 -8.31
C ASN A 109 -11.93 9.98 -9.80
N GLN A 110 -12.96 9.38 -10.40
CA GLN A 110 -12.97 8.94 -11.77
C GLN A 110 -14.23 9.42 -12.49
N SER A 111 -14.07 9.83 -13.75
CA SER A 111 -15.20 10.11 -14.64
C SER A 111 -15.08 9.28 -15.91
N THR A 112 -16.13 8.51 -16.21
CA THR A 112 -16.27 7.73 -17.44
C THR A 112 -17.39 8.33 -18.28
N LYS A 113 -17.13 8.55 -19.56
CA LYS A 113 -18.08 9.19 -20.48
C LYS A 113 -18.25 8.33 -21.71
N GLY A 114 -19.42 8.43 -22.33
CA GLY A 114 -19.68 7.78 -23.60
C GLY A 114 -20.96 8.29 -24.26
N ASN A 115 -21.24 7.72 -25.41
CA ASN A 115 -22.42 7.98 -26.21
C ASN A 115 -23.08 6.66 -26.58
N LEU A 116 -24.41 6.66 -26.62
CA LEU A 116 -25.24 5.52 -27.01
C LEU A 116 -26.17 5.98 -28.13
N SER A 117 -26.40 5.10 -29.10
CA SER A 117 -27.41 5.27 -30.15
C SER A 117 -28.82 5.19 -29.57
N GLU A 118 -29.82 5.48 -30.38
CA GLU A 118 -31.24 5.30 -30.03
C GLU A 118 -31.57 3.87 -29.63
N TYR A 119 -32.60 3.72 -28.78
CA TYR A 119 -33.08 2.44 -28.30
C TYR A 119 -33.49 1.52 -29.47
N ASP A 120 -32.99 0.28 -29.45
CA ASP A 120 -33.30 -0.72 -30.46
C ASP A 120 -34.56 -1.56 -30.14
N GLY A 121 -35.16 -1.32 -28.97
CA GLY A 121 -36.35 -2.02 -28.49
C GLY A 121 -36.08 -3.11 -27.46
N ILE A 122 -34.81 -3.42 -27.15
CA ILE A 122 -34.42 -4.49 -26.23
C ILE A 122 -33.51 -3.93 -25.13
N THR A 123 -33.77 -4.30 -23.88
CA THR A 123 -32.89 -3.92 -22.76
C THR A 123 -31.90 -5.03 -22.43
N ASP A 124 -30.69 -4.94 -22.98
CA ASP A 124 -29.64 -5.96 -22.77
C ASP A 124 -28.24 -5.41 -22.44
N TYR A 125 -28.07 -4.08 -22.41
CA TYR A 125 -26.80 -3.39 -22.17
C TYR A 125 -25.73 -3.71 -23.22
N ALA A 126 -26.15 -4.07 -24.44
CA ALA A 126 -25.27 -4.44 -25.54
C ALA A 126 -25.58 -3.61 -26.80
N GLY A 127 -24.82 -3.88 -27.86
CA GLY A 127 -25.01 -3.21 -29.14
C GLY A 127 -24.67 -1.72 -29.10
N ALA A 128 -25.39 -0.93 -29.90
CA ALA A 128 -25.13 0.50 -30.01
C ALA A 128 -25.96 1.34 -29.02
N SER A 129 -27.10 0.82 -28.52
CA SER A 129 -27.96 1.49 -27.55
C SER A 129 -27.56 1.21 -26.10
N GLY A 130 -26.81 0.13 -25.86
CA GLY A 130 -26.33 -0.27 -24.55
C GLY A 130 -24.81 -0.38 -24.45
N THR A 131 -24.30 -0.35 -23.21
CA THR A 131 -22.91 -0.69 -22.90
C THR A 131 -22.81 -1.43 -21.57
N LYS A 132 -21.89 -2.38 -21.51
CA LYS A 132 -21.47 -3.09 -20.31
C LYS A 132 -19.95 -3.22 -20.29
N SER A 133 -19.30 -2.65 -19.28
CA SER A 133 -17.83 -2.66 -19.17
C SER A 133 -17.36 -2.70 -17.73
N VAL A 134 -16.29 -3.46 -17.47
CA VAL A 134 -15.52 -3.41 -16.22
C VAL A 134 -14.23 -2.65 -16.48
N THR A 135 -13.89 -1.69 -15.63
CA THR A 135 -12.66 -0.89 -15.75
C THR A 135 -11.96 -0.82 -14.41
N HIS A 136 -10.66 -1.12 -14.39
CA HIS A 136 -9.82 -0.88 -13.22
C HIS A 136 -9.58 0.62 -13.07
N ILE A 137 -9.75 1.12 -11.85
CA ILE A 137 -9.59 2.52 -11.51
C ILE A 137 -8.21 2.67 -10.86
N PRO A 138 -7.30 3.46 -11.46
CA PRO A 138 -5.98 3.64 -10.89
C PRO A 138 -6.08 4.39 -9.56
N THR A 139 -5.42 3.85 -8.54
CA THR A 139 -5.23 4.48 -7.24
C THR A 139 -3.75 4.57 -6.93
N GLU A 140 -3.36 5.58 -6.16
CA GLU A 140 -1.99 5.71 -5.68
C GLU A 140 -1.86 5.08 -4.30
N ALA A 141 -0.82 4.27 -4.10
CA ALA A 141 -0.48 3.75 -2.78
C ALA A 141 -0.23 4.90 -1.80
N ALA A 142 -0.71 4.75 -0.58
CA ALA A 142 -0.46 5.71 0.49
C ALA A 142 0.58 5.13 1.44
N THR A 143 1.52 5.95 1.88
CA THR A 143 2.51 5.58 2.91
C THR A 143 2.55 6.66 3.98
N ARG A 144 2.77 6.25 5.23
CA ARG A 144 2.91 7.16 6.36
C ARG A 144 3.85 6.61 7.43
N SER A 145 4.79 7.44 7.84
CA SER A 145 5.59 7.21 9.04
C SER A 145 4.79 7.53 10.30
N ILE A 146 4.90 6.65 11.30
CA ILE A 146 4.19 6.76 12.57
C ILE A 146 5.07 7.45 13.60
N GLU A 147 4.54 8.51 14.23
CA GLU A 147 5.27 9.25 15.26
C GLU A 147 5.23 8.53 16.62
N ASP A 148 4.06 8.04 17.02
CA ASP A 148 3.89 7.25 18.25
C ASP A 148 4.03 5.75 17.95
N ILE A 149 5.29 5.29 17.94
CA ILE A 149 5.62 3.88 17.68
C ILE A 149 5.22 2.95 18.84
N GLY A 150 4.78 3.49 19.99
CA GLY A 150 4.43 2.70 21.17
C GLY A 150 3.25 1.75 20.94
N GLU A 151 2.28 2.15 20.12
CA GLU A 151 1.11 1.32 19.77
C GLU A 151 1.51 0.02 19.03
N PHE A 152 2.66 0.05 18.36
CA PHE A 152 3.19 -1.03 17.54
C PHE A 152 4.22 -1.90 18.25
N LEU A 153 4.56 -1.61 19.51
CA LEU A 153 5.42 -2.45 20.34
C LEU A 153 4.59 -3.53 21.04
N ALA A 154 5.06 -4.77 20.96
CA ALA A 154 4.45 -5.90 21.64
C ALA A 154 4.86 -5.93 23.13
N ASP A 155 3.91 -6.13 24.04
CA ASP A 155 4.21 -6.40 25.46
C ASP A 155 4.55 -7.89 25.71
N ALA A 156 4.04 -8.76 24.84
CA ALA A 156 4.29 -10.20 24.82
C ALA A 156 4.46 -10.75 23.39
N PRO A 157 5.12 -11.92 23.22
CA PRO A 157 5.30 -12.51 21.90
C PRO A 157 3.97 -12.78 21.17
N ASN A 158 3.95 -12.54 19.86
CA ASN A 158 2.80 -12.75 18.96
C ASN A 158 1.60 -11.81 19.20
N GLU A 159 1.79 -10.67 19.84
CA GLU A 159 0.77 -9.64 19.85
C GLU A 159 0.55 -9.04 18.47
N SER A 160 -0.68 -8.60 18.22
CA SER A 160 -1.10 -7.97 16.97
C SER A 160 -1.84 -6.67 17.25
N ILE A 161 -1.86 -5.81 16.24
CA ILE A 161 -2.68 -4.62 16.16
C ILE A 161 -3.79 -4.85 15.13
N VAL A 162 -5.00 -4.43 15.47
CA VAL A 162 -6.16 -4.49 14.57
C VAL A 162 -6.45 -3.08 14.08
N LEU A 163 -6.36 -2.87 12.77
CA LEU A 163 -6.61 -1.57 12.15
C LEU A 163 -7.92 -1.63 11.36
N PRO A 164 -8.90 -0.75 11.66
CA PRO A 164 -10.11 -0.67 10.87
C PRO A 164 -9.82 -0.09 9.49
N VAL A 165 -10.41 -0.68 8.47
CA VAL A 165 -10.34 -0.21 7.08
C VAL A 165 -11.74 0.07 6.59
N VAL A 166 -11.96 1.28 6.10
CA VAL A 166 -13.25 1.76 5.61
C VAL A 166 -13.11 2.16 4.16
N VAL A 167 -14.05 1.74 3.30
CA VAL A 167 -14.16 2.22 1.93
C VAL A 167 -15.49 2.92 1.75
N ASP A 168 -15.44 4.24 1.63
CA ASP A 168 -16.59 5.05 1.25
C ASP A 168 -16.53 5.32 -0.25
N ALA A 169 -17.51 4.83 -1.00
CA ALA A 169 -17.60 5.00 -2.45
C ALA A 169 -18.98 5.52 -2.86
N ASN A 170 -18.99 6.57 -3.69
CA ASN A 170 -20.20 7.14 -4.25
C ASN A 170 -20.12 7.12 -5.78
N SER A 171 -21.15 6.57 -6.42
CA SER A 171 -21.31 6.58 -7.87
C SER A 171 -22.53 7.40 -8.27
N GLN A 172 -22.37 8.27 -9.27
CA GLN A 172 -23.44 9.05 -9.85
C GLN A 172 -23.46 8.83 -11.37
N THR A 173 -24.65 8.61 -11.93
CA THR A 173 -24.86 8.50 -13.37
C THR A 173 -25.70 9.66 -13.87
N GLU A 174 -25.23 10.29 -14.94
CA GLU A 174 -25.93 11.35 -15.66
C GLU A 174 -26.20 10.86 -17.09
N THR A 175 -27.46 10.87 -17.49
CA THR A 175 -27.89 10.60 -18.87
C THR A 175 -28.98 11.58 -19.24
N SER A 176 -29.06 12.00 -20.50
CA SER A 176 -30.24 12.72 -20.97
C SER A 176 -31.39 11.75 -21.26
N GLY A 177 -32.60 12.07 -20.78
CA GLY A 177 -33.79 11.27 -21.02
C GLY A 177 -33.89 10.00 -20.17
N ARG A 178 -34.59 8.99 -20.69
CA ARG A 178 -34.81 7.70 -20.04
C ARG A 178 -33.66 6.74 -20.29
N SER A 179 -33.12 6.17 -19.23
CA SER A 179 -32.09 5.13 -19.31
C SER A 179 -32.34 4.08 -18.23
N LYS A 180 -31.82 2.87 -18.46
CA LYS A 180 -31.68 1.85 -17.44
C LYS A 180 -30.21 1.70 -17.10
N THR A 181 -29.87 1.84 -15.83
CA THR A 181 -28.48 1.94 -15.39
C THR A 181 -28.20 0.99 -14.23
N GLY A 182 -26.96 0.50 -14.18
CA GLY A 182 -26.40 -0.22 -13.04
C GLY A 182 -24.92 0.09 -12.95
N VAL A 183 -24.47 0.46 -11.76
CA VAL A 183 -23.05 0.75 -11.49
C VAL A 183 -22.67 -0.02 -10.24
N PHE A 184 -21.62 -0.84 -10.36
CA PHE A 184 -21.01 -1.55 -9.24
C PHE A 184 -19.57 -1.11 -9.10
N SER A 185 -19.15 -0.80 -7.88
CA SER A 185 -17.74 -0.59 -7.54
C SER A 185 -17.29 -1.78 -6.70
N ILE A 186 -16.15 -2.35 -7.04
CA ILE A 186 -15.53 -3.48 -6.32
C ILE A 186 -14.19 -2.98 -5.80
N ALA A 187 -13.96 -3.16 -4.50
CA ALA A 187 -12.77 -2.69 -3.82
C ALA A 187 -12.17 -3.78 -2.93
N GLY A 188 -10.85 -3.94 -3.03
CA GLY A 188 -10.01 -4.68 -2.09
C GLY A 188 -8.85 -3.79 -1.60
N ALA A 189 -8.15 -4.24 -0.57
CA ALA A 189 -7.05 -3.48 0.02
C ALA A 189 -5.93 -4.40 0.52
N GLU A 190 -4.70 -3.91 0.47
CA GLU A 190 -3.56 -4.48 1.18
C GLU A 190 -2.99 -3.41 2.10
N VAL A 191 -2.73 -3.76 3.36
CA VAL A 191 -2.12 -2.88 4.35
C VAL A 191 -0.87 -3.56 4.87
N CYS A 192 0.26 -2.86 4.83
CA CYS A 192 1.51 -3.34 5.36
C CYS A 192 2.03 -2.44 6.47
N VAL A 193 2.71 -3.05 7.44
CA VAL A 193 3.52 -2.36 8.44
C VAL A 193 4.97 -2.76 8.25
N SER A 194 5.85 -1.76 8.19
CA SER A 194 7.28 -1.92 8.10
C SER A 194 7.95 -1.40 9.36
N TYR A 195 8.79 -2.24 9.96
CA TYR A 195 9.53 -1.93 11.18
C TYR A 195 11.01 -1.79 10.85
N THR A 196 11.57 -0.61 11.16
CA THR A 196 13.02 -0.39 11.13
C THR A 196 13.55 -0.48 12.56
N TYR A 197 14.59 -1.29 12.80
CA TYR A 197 15.10 -1.54 14.15
C TYR A 197 16.61 -1.79 14.17
N ASP A 198 17.23 -1.55 15.33
CA ASP A 198 18.62 -1.97 15.58
C ASP A 198 18.61 -3.36 16.21
N LEU A 199 19.38 -4.30 15.64
CA LEU A 199 19.52 -5.64 16.19
C LEU A 199 20.00 -5.62 17.65
N LYS A 200 19.46 -6.53 18.46
CA LYS A 200 19.97 -6.79 19.80
C LYS A 200 21.42 -7.26 19.67
N SER A 201 22.38 -6.49 20.20
CA SER A 201 23.77 -6.93 20.21
C SER A 201 23.88 -8.21 21.03
N GLU A 202 24.37 -9.30 20.43
CA GLU A 202 24.83 -10.43 21.23
C GLU A 202 25.97 -9.90 22.12
N GLU A 203 25.73 -9.83 23.43
CA GLU A 203 26.82 -9.61 24.38
C GLU A 203 27.86 -10.69 24.13
N GLY A 204 29.00 -10.29 23.61
CA GLY A 204 30.10 -11.18 23.30
C GLY A 204 30.48 -11.99 24.53
N GLY A 205 30.07 -13.27 24.53
CA GLY A 205 30.49 -14.25 25.51
C GLY A 205 32.00 -14.44 25.41
N GLN A 206 32.75 -13.62 26.16
CA GLN A 206 34.14 -13.92 26.50
C GLN A 206 34.12 -14.91 27.67
N ASN A 207 34.28 -16.20 27.35
CA ASN A 207 34.88 -17.17 28.26
C ASN A 207 36.40 -17.11 28.13
#